data_AF-A0A3N5GST8-F1
#
_entry.id   AF-A0A3N5GST8-F1
#
_cell.length_a   1.000
_cell.length_b   1.000
_cell.length_c   1.000
_cell.angle_alpha   90.00
_cell.angle_beta   90.00
_cell.angle_gamma   90.00
#
_symmetry.space_group_name_H-M   'P 1'
#
loop_
_entity.id
_entity.type
_entity.pdbx_description
1 polymer ?
#
loop_
_entity_poly.entity_id
_entity_poly.type
_entity_poly.pdbx_seq_one_letter_code
_entity_poly.pdbx_strand_id
1 'polypeptide(L)'
;MSKKLVLTMLLISMLAALFSTAAAPMTVKRVTLVETVYLREKGVTFKFQVEGEVKEKELKGYLVLEGKSLKLRCNYNDGSGLLNCTAPGGTAKYAGSSGYISLAGFSFWVSIPARNTPDRQ
;
A
#
# COMPACT_ATOMS: atom_id res chain seq x y z
N MET A 1 0.54 41.63 44.85
CA MET A 1 0.00 40.31 44.49
C MET A 1 -0.24 39.50 45.76
N SER A 2 -1.46 39.02 46.00
CA SER A 2 -1.76 38.20 47.16
C SER A 2 -1.25 36.77 46.93
N LYS A 3 -0.63 36.17 47.96
CA LYS A 3 -0.04 34.81 47.90
C LYS A 3 -1.04 33.74 47.42
N LYS A 4 -2.34 33.96 47.69
CA LYS A 4 -3.45 33.10 47.25
C LYS A 4 -3.66 33.12 45.73
N LEU A 5 -3.43 34.26 45.08
CA LEU A 5 -3.65 34.44 43.63
C LEU A 5 -2.53 33.80 42.80
N VAL A 6 -1.30 33.81 43.33
CA VAL A 6 -0.15 33.12 42.74
C VAL A 6 -0.32 31.60 42.83
N LEU A 7 -0.84 31.11 43.96
CA LEU A 7 -1.08 29.67 44.18
C LEU A 7 -2.15 29.10 43.24
N THR A 8 -3.24 29.84 43.01
CA THR A 8 -4.29 29.43 42.06
C THR A 8 -3.81 29.39 40.61
N MET A 9 -2.96 30.34 40.21
CA MET A 9 -2.38 30.36 38.86
C MET A 9 -1.44 29.16 38.62
N LEU A 10 -0.67 28.76 39.65
CA LEU A 10 0.18 27.57 39.60
C LEU A 10 -0.62 26.27 39.46
N LEU A 11 -1.73 26.11 40.19
CA LEU A 11 -2.57 24.92 40.09
C LEU A 11 -3.26 24.79 38.72
N ILE A 12 -3.71 25.89 38.14
CA ILE A 12 -4.39 25.89 36.82
C ILE A 12 -3.42 25.52 35.70
N SER A 13 -2.18 26.02 35.76
CA SER A 13 -1.10 25.65 34.84
C SER A 13 -0.78 24.15 34.89
N MET A 14 -0.76 23.58 36.10
CA MET A 14 -0.46 22.16 36.31
C MET A 14 -1.58 21.24 35.81
N LEU A 15 -2.84 21.69 35.87
CA LEU A 15 -3.99 20.93 35.36
C LEU A 15 -4.06 20.90 33.83
N ALA A 16 -3.60 21.96 33.15
CA ALA A 16 -3.59 22.03 31.68
C ALA A 16 -2.58 21.06 31.03
N ALA A 17 -1.52 20.66 31.76
CA ALA A 17 -0.53 19.70 31.28
C ALA A 17 -1.05 18.25 31.22
N LEU A 18 -2.17 17.93 31.90
CA LEU A 18 -2.71 16.57 31.98
C LEU A 18 -3.68 16.21 30.83
N PHE A 19 -4.07 17.18 29.99
CA PHE A 19 -5.09 16.98 28.94
C PHE A 19 -4.56 16.89 27.51
N SER A 20 -3.25 16.91 27.30
CA SER A 20 -2.69 16.97 25.94
C SER A 20 -1.95 15.70 25.58
N THR A 21 -2.69 14.64 25.25
CA THR A 21 -2.36 13.71 24.14
C THR A 21 -3.47 12.67 24.02
N ALA A 22 -4.61 13.06 23.44
CA ALA A 22 -5.44 12.05 22.77
C ALA A 22 -4.62 11.54 21.58
N ALA A 23 -4.07 10.32 21.70
CA ALA A 23 -3.49 9.64 20.55
C ALA A 23 -4.60 9.43 19.53
N ALA A 24 -4.60 10.24 18.46
CA ALA A 24 -5.53 10.04 17.35
C ALA A 24 -5.31 8.61 16.81
N PRO A 25 -6.38 7.84 16.55
CA PRO A 25 -6.22 6.53 15.94
C PRO A 25 -5.50 6.71 14.61
N MET A 26 -4.31 6.13 14.49
CA MET A 26 -3.61 6.07 13.21
C MET A 26 -4.44 5.15 12.31
N THR A 27 -5.07 5.71 11.28
CA THR A 27 -5.69 4.92 10.22
C THR A 27 -4.59 4.10 9.56
N VAL A 28 -4.49 2.82 9.92
CA VAL A 28 -3.49 1.91 9.37
C VAL A 28 -3.91 1.54 7.95
N LYS A 29 -3.20 2.08 6.97
CA LYS A 29 -3.30 1.66 5.58
C LYS A 29 -2.53 0.35 5.41
N ARG A 30 -3.16 -0.68 4.84
CA ARG A 30 -2.51 -1.95 4.52
C ARG A 30 -2.75 -2.31 3.06
N VAL A 31 -1.71 -2.82 2.42
CA VAL A 31 -1.78 -3.40 1.07
C VAL A 31 -1.14 -4.76 1.14
N THR A 32 -1.85 -5.79 0.68
CA THR A 32 -1.41 -7.18 0.75
C THR A 32 -1.48 -7.79 -0.65
N LEU A 33 -0.39 -8.38 -1.13
CA LEU A 33 -0.41 -9.16 -2.36
C LEU A 33 -1.20 -10.44 -2.13
N VAL A 34 -2.29 -10.62 -2.86
CA VAL A 34 -3.18 -11.78 -2.77
C VAL A 34 -2.83 -12.82 -3.82
N GLU A 35 -2.57 -12.35 -5.05
CA GLU A 35 -2.42 -13.26 -6.18
C GLU A 35 -1.50 -12.68 -7.26
N THR A 36 -0.83 -13.56 -7.99
CA THR A 36 -0.11 -13.22 -9.22
C THR A 36 -0.52 -14.19 -10.32
N VAL A 37 -1.07 -13.66 -11.41
CA VAL A 37 -1.67 -14.44 -12.51
C VAL A 37 -1.03 -14.05 -13.83
N TYR A 38 -0.80 -15.03 -14.70
CA TYR A 38 -0.38 -14.79 -16.07
C TYR A 38 -1.58 -14.88 -17.02
N LEU A 39 -1.93 -13.76 -17.65
CA LEU A 39 -2.95 -13.70 -18.68
C LEU A 39 -2.27 -13.63 -20.06
N ARG A 40 -2.47 -14.66 -20.90
CA ARG A 40 -1.75 -14.81 -22.19
C ARG A 40 -1.76 -13.57 -23.08
N GLU A 41 -2.87 -12.83 -23.09
CA GLU A 41 -3.04 -11.63 -23.92
C GLU A 41 -2.73 -10.32 -23.19
N LYS A 42 -2.73 -10.32 -21.85
CA LYS A 42 -2.62 -9.09 -21.04
C LYS A 42 -1.30 -8.98 -20.26
N GLY A 43 -0.52 -10.06 -20.19
CA GLY A 43 0.72 -10.13 -19.43
C GLY A 43 0.48 -10.61 -18.00
N VAL A 44 1.30 -10.13 -17.06
CA VAL A 44 1.21 -10.55 -15.65
C VAL A 44 0.33 -9.56 -14.89
N THR A 45 -0.66 -10.07 -14.16
CA THR A 45 -1.53 -9.30 -13.28
C THR A 45 -1.26 -9.68 -11.83
N PHE A 46 -1.08 -8.66 -11.00
CA PHE A 46 -0.90 -8.78 -9.55
C PHE A 46 -2.16 -8.25 -8.88
N LYS A 47 -2.78 -9.07 -8.03
CA LYS A 47 -3.96 -8.69 -7.26
C LYS A 47 -3.56 -8.34 -5.83
N PHE A 48 -4.00 -7.20 -5.35
CA PHE A 48 -3.76 -6.75 -3.98
C PHE A 48 -5.08 -6.51 -3.26
N GLN A 49 -5.13 -6.87 -1.98
CA GLN A 49 -6.16 -6.41 -1.06
C GLN A 49 -5.68 -5.12 -0.43
N VAL A 50 -6.54 -4.11 -0.42
CA VAL A 50 -6.29 -2.81 0.18
C VAL A 50 -7.25 -2.64 1.36
N GLU A 51 -6.70 -2.27 2.52
CA GLU A 51 -7.44 -1.93 3.73
C GLU A 51 -7.13 -0.48 4.13
N GLY A 52 -8.19 0.25 4.50
CA GLY A 52 -8.13 1.67 4.82
C GLY A 52 -8.47 2.57 3.63
N GLU A 53 -8.56 3.87 3.90
CA GLU A 53 -8.84 4.86 2.85
C GLU A 53 -7.62 5.07 1.96
N VAL A 54 -7.79 4.82 0.65
CA VAL A 54 -6.73 5.02 -0.34
C VAL A 54 -7.22 5.90 -1.47
N LYS A 55 -6.45 6.93 -1.79
CA LYS A 55 -6.74 7.82 -2.91
C LYS A 55 -6.18 7.22 -4.18
N GLU A 56 -6.92 7.28 -5.28
CA GLU A 56 -6.49 6.74 -6.59
C GLU A 56 -5.09 7.22 -7.00
N LYS A 57 -4.75 8.49 -6.72
CA LYS A 57 -3.42 9.07 -6.98
C LYS A 57 -2.26 8.33 -6.34
N GLU A 58 -2.51 7.59 -5.25
CA GLU A 58 -1.53 6.81 -4.49
C GLU A 58 -1.34 5.41 -5.06
N LEU A 59 -2.24 4.94 -5.92
CA LEU A 59 -2.25 3.58 -6.48
C LEU A 59 -1.34 3.42 -7.70
N LYS A 60 -0.31 4.28 -7.81
CA LYS A 60 0.71 4.15 -8.85
C LYS A 60 1.63 2.99 -8.48
N GLY A 61 1.71 2.01 -9.38
CA GLY A 61 2.54 0.82 -9.21
C GLY A 61 3.67 0.75 -10.25
N TYR A 62 4.82 0.26 -9.83
CA TYR A 62 5.94 -0.06 -10.71
C TYR A 62 6.46 -1.46 -10.39
N LEU A 63 6.72 -2.25 -11.42
CA LEU A 63 7.41 -3.53 -11.31
C LEU A 63 8.87 -3.34 -11.73
N VAL A 64 9.79 -3.67 -10.85
CA VAL A 64 11.21 -3.65 -11.13
C VAL A 64 11.71 -5.07 -11.36
N LEU A 65 12.23 -5.31 -12.57
CA LEU A 65 12.78 -6.58 -13.02
C LEU A 65 14.13 -6.32 -13.67
N GLU A 66 15.17 -7.03 -13.24
CA GLU A 66 16.52 -6.95 -13.84
C GLU A 66 17.01 -5.49 -14.03
N GLY A 67 16.75 -4.63 -13.04
CA GLY A 67 17.13 -3.22 -13.08
C GLY A 67 16.24 -2.32 -13.96
N LYS A 68 15.21 -2.86 -14.61
CA LYS A 68 14.23 -2.09 -15.40
C LYS A 68 12.96 -1.86 -14.62
N SER A 69 12.49 -0.60 -14.60
CA SER A 69 11.20 -0.24 -14.01
C SER A 69 10.10 -0.22 -15.08
N LEU A 70 9.04 -0.99 -14.85
CA LEU A 70 7.88 -1.12 -15.71
C LEU A 70 6.67 -0.55 -14.99
N LYS A 71 6.05 0.49 -15.56
CA LYS A 71 4.83 1.07 -14.99
C LYS A 71 3.68 0.08 -15.10
N LEU A 72 3.02 -0.20 -13.97
CA LEU A 72 1.83 -1.04 -13.91
C LEU A 72 0.57 -0.22 -14.26
N ARG A 73 -0.39 -0.86 -14.92
CA ARG A 73 -1.75 -0.33 -15.08
C ARG A 73 -2.61 -0.92 -13.98
N CYS A 74 -2.98 -0.10 -13.00
CA CYS A 74 -3.76 -0.51 -11.84
C CYS A 74 -5.21 -0.08 -11.97
N ASN A 75 -6.13 -0.98 -11.60
CA ASN A 75 -7.56 -0.71 -11.50
C ASN A 75 -8.04 -1.09 -10.10
N TYR A 76 -8.63 -0.13 -9.39
CA TYR A 76 -9.08 -0.30 -8.00
C TYR A 76 -10.60 -0.42 -7.95
N ASN A 77 -11.08 -1.42 -7.21
CA ASN A 77 -12.50 -1.60 -6.93
C ASN A 77 -12.76 -1.23 -5.47
N ASP A 78 -13.27 -0.02 -5.23
CA ASP A 78 -13.62 0.50 -3.91
C ASP A 78 -14.60 -0.43 -3.17
N GLY A 79 -15.54 -1.07 -3.89
CA GLY A 79 -16.57 -1.92 -3.29
C GLY A 79 -16.03 -3.22 -2.70
N SER A 80 -14.91 -3.74 -3.22
CA SER A 80 -14.28 -4.97 -2.72
C SER A 80 -12.90 -4.74 -2.06
N GLY A 81 -12.37 -3.52 -2.12
CA GLY A 81 -10.99 -3.23 -1.71
C GLY A 81 -9.92 -3.93 -2.56
N LEU A 82 -10.27 -4.42 -3.76
CA LEU A 82 -9.34 -5.16 -4.62
C LEU A 82 -8.68 -4.22 -5.63
N LEU A 83 -7.36 -4.29 -5.71
CA LEU A 83 -6.54 -3.59 -6.68
C LEU A 83 -5.88 -4.58 -7.64
N ASN A 84 -6.18 -4.46 -8.93
CA ASN A 84 -5.58 -5.27 -9.97
C ASN A 84 -4.55 -4.46 -10.75
N CYS A 85 -3.27 -4.78 -10.61
CA CYS A 85 -2.18 -4.12 -11.31
C CYS A 85 -1.60 -5.03 -12.39
N THR A 86 -1.70 -4.63 -13.66
CA THR A 86 -1.22 -5.41 -14.81
C THR A 86 0.05 -4.79 -15.37
N ALA A 87 1.06 -5.63 -15.55
CA ALA A 87 2.32 -5.24 -16.16
C ALA A 87 2.18 -5.13 -17.69
N PRO A 88 2.99 -4.30 -18.36
CA PRO A 88 2.90 -4.15 -19.80
C PRO A 88 3.18 -5.46 -20.54
N GLY A 89 2.68 -5.55 -21.77
CA GLY A 89 2.94 -6.67 -22.68
C GLY A 89 4.44 -6.92 -22.86
N GLY A 90 4.81 -8.19 -23.03
CA GLY A 90 6.21 -8.60 -23.15
C GLY A 90 6.91 -8.90 -21.81
N THR A 91 6.23 -8.73 -20.67
CA THR A 91 6.72 -9.20 -19.37
C THR A 91 6.86 -10.72 -19.27
N ALA A 92 6.16 -11.46 -20.14
CA ALA A 92 6.26 -12.90 -20.28
C ALA A 92 7.69 -13.43 -20.53
N LYS A 93 8.58 -12.61 -21.10
CA LYS A 93 9.97 -12.99 -21.34
C LYS A 93 10.80 -13.11 -20.06
N TYR A 94 10.30 -12.53 -18.96
CA TYR A 94 10.89 -12.61 -17.62
C TYR A 94 10.26 -13.74 -16.78
N ALA A 95 9.57 -14.71 -17.41
CA ALA A 95 9.01 -15.86 -16.73
C ALA A 95 10.06 -16.60 -15.89
N GLY A 96 9.74 -16.87 -14.63
CA GLY A 96 10.65 -17.49 -13.66
C GLY A 96 11.58 -16.50 -12.94
N SER A 97 11.73 -15.27 -13.45
CA SER A 97 12.50 -14.23 -12.77
C SER A 97 11.76 -13.70 -11.54
N SER A 98 12.52 -13.25 -10.55
CA SER A 98 12.00 -12.51 -9.40
C SER A 98 12.27 -11.02 -9.56
N GLY A 99 11.42 -10.22 -8.95
CA GLY A 99 11.55 -8.77 -8.90
C GLY A 99 10.79 -8.21 -7.71
N TYR A 100 10.61 -6.89 -7.71
CA TYR A 100 9.79 -6.24 -6.69
C TYR A 100 8.80 -5.27 -7.31
N ILE A 101 7.63 -5.15 -6.67
CA ILE A 101 6.62 -4.15 -7.00
C ILE A 101 6.67 -3.06 -5.95
N SER A 102 6.84 -1.82 -6.38
CA SER A 102 6.58 -0.64 -5.56
C SER A 102 5.17 -0.16 -5.84
N LEU A 103 4.31 -0.12 -4.83
CA LEU A 103 2.91 0.25 -4.93
C LEU A 103 2.46 0.99 -3.67
N ALA A 104 1.95 2.21 -3.83
CA ALA A 104 1.37 3.00 -2.74
C ALA A 104 2.28 3.18 -1.51
N GLY A 105 3.61 3.21 -1.74
CA GLY A 105 4.63 3.30 -0.68
C GLY A 105 5.07 1.94 -0.10
N PHE A 106 4.43 0.85 -0.50
CA PHE A 106 4.78 -0.51 -0.12
C PHE A 106 5.66 -1.16 -1.19
N SER A 107 6.47 -2.12 -0.76
CA SER A 107 7.32 -2.93 -1.64
C SER A 107 7.02 -4.41 -1.45
N PHE A 108 6.80 -5.12 -2.54
CA PHE A 108 6.45 -6.54 -2.55
C PHE A 108 7.45 -7.31 -3.39
N TRP A 109 8.08 -8.34 -2.83
CA TRP A 109 8.85 -9.28 -3.63
C TRP A 109 7.89 -10.19 -4.40
N VAL A 110 8.10 -10.32 -5.71
CA VAL A 110 7.22 -11.11 -6.59
C VAL A 110 8.03 -11.99 -7.53
N SER A 111 7.46 -13.13 -7.88
CA SER A 111 7.96 -13.98 -8.95
C SER A 111 7.05 -13.86 -10.15
N ILE A 112 7.63 -13.79 -11.34
CA ILE A 112 6.88 -13.79 -12.58
C ILE A 112 6.52 -15.24 -12.91
N PRO A 113 5.22 -15.60 -12.90
CA PRO A 113 4.79 -16.97 -13.17
C PRO A 113 5.21 -17.41 -14.57
N ALA A 114 5.53 -18.70 -14.71
CA ALA A 114 5.80 -19.29 -16.01
C ALA A 114 4.53 -19.27 -16.87
N ARG A 115 4.71 -19.18 -18.20
CA ARG A 115 3.63 -19.14 -19.19
C ARG A 115 2.68 -20.37 -19.14
N ASN A 116 3.11 -21.43 -18.46
CA ASN A 116 2.42 -22.72 -18.33
C ASN A 116 1.85 -22.95 -16.93
N THR A 117 1.86 -21.95 -16.03
CA THR A 117 1.19 -22.10 -14.73
C THR A 117 -0.31 -22.12 -15.03
N PRO A 118 -1.02 -23.24 -14.83
CA PRO A 118 -2.45 -23.29 -15.09
C PRO A 118 -3.13 -22.24 -14.22
N ASP A 119 -4.10 -21.51 -14.80
CA ASP A 119 -5.03 -20.71 -14.01
C ASP A 119 -5.59 -21.65 -12.93
N ARG A 120 -5.21 -21.46 -11.67
CA ARG A 120 -5.89 -22.13 -10.56
C ARG A 120 -7.27 -21.48 -10.48
N GLN A 121 -8.20 -22.06 -11.24
CA GLN A 121 -9.65 -21.88 -11.07
C GLN A 121 -10.06 -22.35 -9.68
#